data_AF-A0A7V2W837-F1
#
_entry.id   AF-A0A7V2W837-F1
#
_cell.length_a   1.000
_cell.length_b   1.000
_cell.length_c   1.000
_cell.angle_alpha   90.00
_cell.angle_beta   90.00
_cell.angle_gamma   90.00
#
_symmetry.space_group_name_H-M   'P 1'
#
loop_
_entity.id
_entity.type
_entity.pdbx_description
1 polymer ?
#
loop_
_entity_poly.entity_id
_entity_poly.type
_entity_poly.pdbx_seq_one_letter_code
_entity_poly.pdbx_strand_id
1 'polypeptide(L)'
;TRVECRMPGADVNPYLAYTAMLAAGLHGIDNRLDPGPEYRGDAYRSGDVPALPRTLREAAELLDGSEAMRAALGDAVVDHYVHAARWEVSVFDQAVTDWERTRYFERA
;
A
#
# COMPACT_ATOMS: atom_id res chain seq x y z
N THR A 1 -16.42 -15.21 -15.37
CA THR A 1 -15.46 -14.10 -15.51
C THR A 1 -14.93 -13.73 -14.13
N ARG A 2 -13.65 -13.31 -14.00
CA ARG A 2 -13.00 -12.94 -12.72
C ARG A 2 -12.07 -11.73 -12.92
N VAL A 3 -11.77 -11.03 -11.82
CA VAL A 3 -10.72 -10.00 -11.75
C VAL A 3 -9.58 -10.53 -10.88
N GLU A 4 -8.33 -10.29 -11.29
CA GLU A 4 -7.13 -10.67 -10.55
C GLU A 4 -6.43 -9.41 -10.05
N CYS A 5 -6.36 -9.23 -8.73
CA CYS A 5 -5.57 -8.17 -8.11
C CYS A 5 -4.20 -8.75 -7.71
N ARG A 6 -3.14 -8.28 -8.36
CA ARG A 6 -1.75 -8.77 -8.15
C ARG A 6 -0.95 -7.92 -7.15
N MET A 7 -1.66 -7.10 -6.38
CA MET A 7 -1.09 -6.13 -5.44
C MET A 7 -0.64 -6.74 -4.10
N PRO A 8 -1.43 -7.62 -3.46
CA PRO A 8 -1.04 -8.14 -2.15
C PRO A 8 0.20 -9.03 -2.24
N GLY A 9 1.16 -8.80 -1.34
CA GLY A 9 2.33 -9.67 -1.12
C GLY A 9 1.97 -10.95 -0.37
N ALA A 10 2.92 -11.85 -0.21
CA ALA A 10 2.73 -13.12 0.52
C ALA A 10 2.66 -12.94 2.06
N ASP A 11 3.09 -11.78 2.55
CA ASP A 11 3.20 -11.36 3.94
C ASP A 11 1.92 -10.68 4.48
N VAL A 12 0.93 -10.45 3.62
CA VAL A 12 -0.32 -9.78 4.02
C VAL A 12 -1.16 -10.65 4.96
N ASN A 13 -1.92 -10.00 5.83
CA ASN A 13 -3.03 -10.67 6.49
C ASN A 13 -4.13 -10.95 5.44
N PRO A 14 -4.46 -12.22 5.14
CA PRO A 14 -5.39 -12.54 4.05
C PRO A 14 -6.80 -12.01 4.31
N TYR A 15 -7.24 -11.94 5.57
CA TYR A 15 -8.54 -11.38 5.92
C TYR A 15 -8.59 -9.89 5.58
N LEU A 16 -7.60 -9.12 6.00
CA LEU A 16 -7.54 -7.68 5.70
C LEU A 16 -7.40 -7.42 4.21
N ALA A 17 -6.60 -8.23 3.50
CA ALA A 17 -6.42 -8.09 2.06
C ALA A 17 -7.74 -8.28 1.32
N TYR A 18 -8.50 -9.35 1.63
CA TYR A 18 -9.81 -9.56 1.03
C TYR A 18 -10.82 -8.50 1.44
N THR A 19 -10.85 -8.08 2.71
CA THR A 19 -11.74 -7.01 3.16
C THR A 19 -11.45 -5.69 2.43
N ALA A 20 -10.20 -5.29 2.29
CA ALA A 20 -9.82 -4.08 1.58
C ALA A 20 -10.18 -4.14 0.08
N MET A 21 -9.92 -5.28 -0.58
CA MET A 21 -10.30 -5.46 -1.99
C MET A 21 -11.81 -5.41 -2.21
N LEU A 22 -12.58 -6.05 -1.33
CA LEU A 22 -14.05 -6.01 -1.39
C LEU A 22 -14.58 -4.61 -1.10
N ALA A 23 -14.06 -3.93 -0.09
CA ALA A 23 -14.42 -2.56 0.25
C ALA A 23 -14.16 -1.59 -0.92
N ALA A 24 -12.98 -1.65 -1.53
CA ALA A 24 -12.64 -0.83 -2.69
C ALA A 24 -13.53 -1.14 -3.91
N GLY A 25 -13.79 -2.42 -4.16
CA GLY A 25 -14.67 -2.86 -5.26
C GLY A 25 -16.12 -2.38 -5.08
N LEU A 26 -16.68 -2.54 -3.89
CA LEU A 26 -18.03 -2.06 -3.55
C LEU A 26 -18.11 -0.54 -3.63
N HIS A 27 -17.11 0.17 -3.09
CA HIS A 27 -17.03 1.63 -3.18
C HIS A 27 -17.04 2.11 -4.64
N GLY A 28 -16.30 1.44 -5.52
CA GLY A 28 -16.30 1.73 -6.96
C GLY A 28 -17.65 1.50 -7.62
N ILE A 29 -18.34 0.40 -7.28
CA ILE A 29 -19.67 0.06 -7.82
C ILE A 29 -20.71 1.08 -7.36
N ASP A 30 -20.78 1.36 -6.06
CA ASP A 30 -21.79 2.23 -5.45
C ASP A 30 -21.67 3.66 -5.96
N ASN A 31 -20.44 4.14 -6.16
CA ASN A 31 -20.16 5.49 -6.67
C ASN A 31 -19.98 5.56 -8.19
N ARG A 32 -20.12 4.43 -8.89
CA ARG A 32 -19.94 4.32 -10.36
C ARG A 32 -18.63 4.94 -10.85
N LEU A 33 -17.54 4.65 -10.14
CA LEU A 33 -16.23 5.19 -10.48
C LEU A 33 -15.76 4.64 -11.83
N ASP A 34 -15.20 5.52 -12.67
CA ASP A 34 -14.55 5.14 -13.91
C ASP A 34 -13.14 4.61 -13.62
N PRO A 35 -12.83 3.33 -13.89
CA PRO A 35 -11.48 2.79 -13.71
C PRO A 35 -10.49 3.34 -14.76
N GLY A 36 -10.98 4.07 -15.76
CA GLY A 36 -10.20 4.54 -16.89
C GLY A 36 -10.02 3.47 -17.97
N PRO A 37 -9.33 3.82 -19.07
CA PRO A 37 -9.08 2.88 -20.16
C PRO A 37 -8.14 1.75 -19.72
N GLU A 38 -8.32 0.58 -20.33
CA GLU A 38 -7.39 -0.54 -20.18
C GLU A 38 -5.98 -0.12 -20.62
N TYR A 39 -5.01 -0.26 -19.71
CA TYR A 39 -3.61 -0.11 -20.07
C TYR A 39 -3.13 -1.36 -20.84
N ARG A 40 -2.48 -1.16 -22.00
CA ARG A 40 -1.94 -2.24 -22.84
C ARG A 40 -0.44 -2.04 -23.06
N GLY A 41 0.35 -3.06 -22.74
CA GLY A 41 1.81 -3.05 -22.94
C GLY A 41 2.58 -3.41 -21.67
N ASP A 42 3.86 -3.08 -21.66
CA ASP A 42 4.75 -3.30 -20.52
C ASP A 42 4.80 -2.05 -19.63
N ALA A 43 4.04 -2.09 -18.53
CA ALA A 43 3.96 -0.99 -17.56
C ALA A 43 5.31 -0.65 -16.91
N TYR A 44 6.29 -1.57 -16.89
CA TYR A 44 7.63 -1.29 -16.37
C TYR A 44 8.44 -0.37 -17.29
N ARG A 45 8.06 -0.25 -18.57
CA ARG A 45 8.75 0.56 -19.57
C ARG A 45 8.05 1.89 -19.85
N SER A 46 6.76 1.99 -19.57
CA SER A 46 6.03 3.24 -19.68
C SER A 46 6.14 4.05 -18.39
N GLY A 47 6.80 5.20 -18.43
CA GLY A 47 6.83 6.14 -17.30
C GLY A 47 5.48 6.81 -17.01
N ASP A 48 4.44 6.52 -17.80
CA ASP A 48 3.16 7.23 -17.80
C ASP A 48 2.10 6.60 -16.86
N VAL A 49 2.42 5.47 -16.21
CA VAL A 49 1.50 4.82 -15.26
C VAL A 49 1.76 5.36 -13.86
N PRO A 50 0.71 5.81 -13.13
CA PRO A 50 0.87 6.26 -11.74
C PRO A 50 1.52 5.18 -10.88
N ALA A 51 2.56 5.59 -10.14
CA ALA A 51 3.24 4.70 -9.22
C ALA A 51 2.43 4.49 -7.95
N LEU A 52 2.55 3.29 -7.39
CA LEU A 52 2.08 2.96 -6.06
C LEU A 52 3.00 3.58 -5.00
N PRO A 53 2.55 3.71 -3.73
CA PRO A 53 3.44 4.04 -2.63
C PRO A 53 4.63 3.08 -2.61
N ARG A 54 5.84 3.62 -2.50
CA ARG A 54 7.10 2.87 -2.55
C ARG A 54 7.62 2.48 -1.17
N THR A 55 6.98 3.00 -0.12
CA THR A 55 7.36 2.73 1.26
C THR A 55 6.11 2.49 2.11
N LEU A 56 6.27 1.74 3.20
CA LEU A 56 5.22 1.56 4.19
C LEU A 56 4.76 2.91 4.78
N ARG A 57 5.67 3.88 4.89
CA ARG A 57 5.37 5.24 5.33
C ARG A 57 4.36 5.92 4.39
N GLU A 58 4.63 5.94 3.09
CA GLU A 58 3.72 6.53 2.10
C GLU A 58 2.37 5.81 2.08
N ALA A 59 2.37 4.48 2.18
CA ALA A 59 1.14 3.69 2.21
C ALA A 59 0.30 3.98 3.47
N ALA A 60 0.93 4.14 4.63
CA ALA A 60 0.26 4.47 5.88
C ALA A 60 -0.41 5.86 5.83
N GLU A 61 0.25 6.87 5.26
CA GLU A 61 -0.34 8.21 5.10
C GLU A 61 -1.54 8.20 4.13
N LEU A 62 -1.46 7.44 3.04
CA LEU A 62 -2.59 7.28 2.11
C LEU A 62 -3.78 6.57 2.78
N LEU A 63 -3.53 5.57 3.61
CA LEU A 63 -4.56 4.88 4.36
C LEU A 63 -5.20 5.78 5.42
N ASP A 64 -4.40 6.57 6.14
CA ASP A 64 -4.87 7.50 7.18
C ASP A 64 -5.86 8.53 6.61
N GLY A 65 -5.57 9.06 5.42
CA GLY A 65 -6.44 10.01 4.72
C GLY A 65 -7.59 9.37 3.93
N SER A 66 -7.77 8.04 3.95
CA SER A 66 -8.77 7.38 3.10
C SER A 66 -10.16 7.37 3.74
N GLU A 67 -11.01 8.30 3.33
CA GLU A 67 -12.43 8.32 3.74
C GLU A 67 -13.17 7.03 3.36
N ALA A 68 -12.89 6.48 2.17
CA ALA A 68 -13.50 5.23 1.70
C ALA A 68 -13.14 4.04 2.60
N MET A 69 -11.87 3.93 3.02
CA MET A 69 -11.47 2.86 3.93
C MET A 69 -11.97 3.06 5.35
N ARG A 70 -12.04 4.31 5.83
CA ARG A 70 -12.65 4.65 7.12
C ARG A 70 -14.13 4.31 7.16
N ALA A 71 -14.87 4.60 6.09
CA ALA A 71 -16.28 4.21 5.98
C ALA A 71 -16.48 2.69 5.96
N ALA A 72 -15.56 1.94 5.35
CA ALA A 72 -15.67 0.48 5.21
C ALA A 72 -15.21 -0.32 6.44
N LEU A 73 -14.11 0.10 7.09
CA LEU A 73 -13.49 -0.61 8.21
C LEU A 73 -13.77 0.01 9.58
N GLY A 74 -14.15 1.29 9.61
CA GLY A 74 -14.27 2.09 10.82
C GLY A 74 -12.96 2.75 11.23
N ASP A 75 -13.06 3.93 11.84
CA ASP A 75 -11.90 4.74 12.25
C ASP A 75 -10.94 3.98 13.17
N ALA A 76 -11.47 3.27 14.18
CA ALA A 76 -10.63 2.53 15.13
C ALA A 76 -9.75 1.47 14.46
N VAL A 77 -10.23 0.82 13.40
CA VAL A 77 -9.46 -0.19 12.66
C VAL A 77 -8.37 0.49 11.83
N VAL A 78 -8.73 1.54 11.09
CA VAL A 78 -7.78 2.31 10.28
C VAL A 78 -6.68 2.90 11.16
N ASP A 79 -7.05 3.58 12.24
CA ASP A 79 -6.12 4.22 13.17
C ASP A 79 -5.17 3.20 13.81
N HIS A 80 -5.66 2.01 14.17
CA HIS A 80 -4.83 0.94 14.72
C HIS A 80 -3.74 0.48 13.74
N TYR A 81 -4.10 0.21 12.48
CA TYR A 81 -3.13 -0.26 11.49
C TYR A 81 -2.19 0.84 11.00
N VAL A 82 -2.67 2.08 10.87
CA VAL A 82 -1.82 3.24 10.59
C VAL A 82 -0.81 3.44 11.72
N HIS A 83 -1.24 3.35 12.98
CA HIS A 83 -0.34 3.44 14.13
C HIS A 83 0.72 2.32 14.13
N ALA A 84 0.29 1.07 13.89
CA ALA A 84 1.20 -0.07 13.81
C ALA A 84 2.27 0.12 12.70
N ALA A 85 1.85 0.55 11.51
CA ALA A 85 2.76 0.83 10.40
C ALA A 85 3.74 1.97 10.71
N ARG A 86 3.26 3.07 11.31
CA ARG A 86 4.12 4.19 11.74
C ARG A 86 5.13 3.76 12.81
N TRP A 87 4.72 2.91 13.76
CA TRP A 87 5.62 2.34 14.75
C TRP A 87 6.70 1.46 14.11
N GLU A 88 6.32 0.54 13.22
CA GLU A 88 7.26 -0.32 12.50
C GLU A 88 8.30 0.50 11.73
N VAL A 89 7.86 1.50 10.98
CA VAL A 89 8.75 2.42 10.27
C VAL A 89 9.69 3.15 11.25
N SER A 90 9.19 3.61 12.41
CA SER A 90 10.02 4.30 13.40
C SER A 90 11.12 3.40 13.98
N VAL A 91 10.87 2.10 14.11
CA VAL A 91 11.85 1.10 14.56
C VAL A 91 12.85 0.83 13.44
N PHE A 92 12.38 0.69 12.20
CA PHE A 92 13.26 0.50 11.03
C PHE A 92 14.22 1.67 10.83
N ASP A 93 13.76 2.91 10.98
CA ASP A 93 14.60 4.11 10.82
C ASP A 93 15.76 4.19 11.84
N GLN A 94 15.66 3.48 12.97
CA GLN A 94 16.70 3.42 14.01
C GLN A 94 17.73 2.31 13.75
N ALA A 95 17.47 1.43 12.78
CA ALA A 95 18.37 0.33 12.45
C ALA A 95 19.47 0.78 11.50
N VAL A 96 20.72 0.37 11.77
CA VAL A 96 21.83 0.50 10.82
C VAL A 96 21.96 -0.81 10.06
N THR A 97 21.64 -0.78 8.77
CA THR A 97 21.66 -1.94 7.88
C THR A 97 23.09 -2.31 7.48
N ASP A 98 23.31 -3.57 7.09
CA ASP A 98 24.62 -4.00 6.61
C ASP A 98 25.05 -3.27 5.33
N TRP A 99 24.10 -2.87 4.47
CA TRP A 99 24.40 -2.06 3.29
C TRP A 99 25.05 -0.72 3.67
N GLU A 100 24.51 -0.04 4.69
CA GLU A 100 25.09 1.21 5.20
C GLU A 100 26.47 0.95 5.79
N ARG A 101 26.63 -0.14 6.55
CA ARG A 101 27.93 -0.49 7.14
C ARG A 101 29.00 -0.70 6.07
N THR A 102 28.75 -1.55 5.09
CA THR A 102 29.68 -1.81 3.98
C THR A 102 29.98 -0.54 3.19
N ARG A 103 28.96 0.29 2.91
CA ARG A 103 29.14 1.52 2.13
C ARG A 103 30.02 2.55 2.82
N TYR A 104 29.85 2.73 4.13
CA TYR A 104 30.45 3.83 4.88
C TYR A 104 31.69 3.45 5.71
N PHE A 105 31.84 2.19 6.13
CA PHE A 105 32.99 1.75 6.96
C PHE A 105 34.15 1.11 6.17
N GLU A 106 33.96 0.56 4.96
CA GLU A 106 35.04 -0.12 4.20
C GLU A 106 35.82 0.81 3.23
N ARG A 107 35.69 2.13 3.36
CA ARG A 107 36.45 3.14 2.59
C ARG A 107 37.46 3.94 3.44
N ALA A 108 37.83 3.43 4.62
CA ALA A 108 38.89 3.99 5.46
C ALA A 108 40.16 3.12 5.38
#